data_AF-A0A932WBI1-F1
#
_entry.id   AF-A0A932WBI1-F1
#
_cell.length_a   1.000
_cell.length_b   1.000
_cell.length_c   1.000
_cell.angle_alpha   90.00
_cell.angle_beta   90.00
_cell.angle_gamma   90.00
#
_symmetry.space_group_name_H-M   'P 1'
#
loop_
_entity.id
_entity.type
_entity.pdbx_description
1 polymer ?
#
loop_
_entity_poly.entity_id
_entity_poly.type
_entity_poly.pdbx_seq_one_letter_code
_entity_poly.pdbx_strand_id
1 'polypeptide(L)'
;MQGVLERAVDRTNEALSIREAVREWPLGHAGAARATRLFSLEQRTHLKGEHARRLAPVAGMAYAAGIALTGTPSHVSATVTIAEIDARHASPALRIVEHTEASFAGVAFAEQQIAWLLERWERRAAVVGIAPGLGPMRIQARDANVDVYPLTPHRRGDLADAMLRAVNAGRVQIYTTNATPQSRQFWAEIVKAQARVTKGSLDFFVTSGGDAYVTSLALAIEAGQGLLVPAQGRLDQLLCA
;
A
#
# COMPACT_ATOMS: atom_id res chain seq x y z
N MET A 1 18.14 25.39 -28.26
CA MET A 1 16.66 25.54 -28.21
C MET A 1 15.88 24.25 -28.48
N GLN A 2 16.53 23.09 -28.69
CA GLN A 2 15.87 21.79 -28.91
C GLN A 2 15.40 21.08 -27.61
N GLY A 3 16.14 21.18 -26.50
CA GLY A 3 15.83 20.46 -25.25
C GLY A 3 14.68 21.02 -24.38
N VAL A 4 13.92 21.99 -24.87
CA VAL A 4 12.71 22.52 -24.19
C VAL A 4 11.43 21.98 -24.85
N LEU A 5 11.47 21.67 -26.15
CA LEU A 5 10.36 21.08 -26.89
C LEU A 5 10.19 19.58 -26.60
N GLU A 6 11.28 18.82 -26.44
CA GLU A 6 11.20 17.39 -26.07
C GLU A 6 10.55 17.19 -24.69
N ARG A 7 10.87 18.05 -23.71
CA ARG A 7 10.25 18.03 -22.37
C ARG A 7 8.78 18.48 -22.36
N ALA A 8 8.31 19.15 -23.41
CA ALA A 8 6.90 19.51 -23.57
C ALA A 8 6.11 18.38 -24.27
N VAL A 9 6.73 17.65 -25.19
CA VAL A 9 6.14 16.47 -25.85
C VAL A 9 5.99 15.32 -24.86
N ASP A 10 6.97 15.07 -23.98
CA ASP A 10 6.86 14.03 -22.94
C ASP A 10 5.72 14.32 -21.94
N ARG A 11 5.56 15.57 -21.49
CA ARG A 11 4.45 15.94 -20.59
C ARG A 11 3.08 15.91 -21.25
N THR A 12 3.02 16.11 -22.57
CA THR A 12 1.76 16.03 -23.32
C THR A 12 1.35 14.58 -23.53
N ASN A 13 2.32 13.68 -23.75
CA ASN A 13 2.09 12.23 -23.81
C ASN A 13 1.71 11.64 -22.44
N GLU A 14 2.30 12.12 -21.35
CA GLU A 14 1.94 11.72 -19.99
C GLU A 14 0.53 12.22 -19.60
N ALA A 15 0.17 13.44 -20.01
CA ALA A 15 -1.18 13.98 -19.82
C ALA A 15 -2.26 13.30 -20.69
N LEU A 16 -1.90 12.84 -21.90
CA LEU A 16 -2.75 12.01 -22.76
C LEU A 16 -2.93 10.61 -22.16
N SER A 17 -1.86 9.99 -21.65
CA SER A 17 -1.90 8.72 -20.93
C SER A 17 -2.78 8.77 -19.67
N ILE A 18 -2.77 9.87 -18.93
CA ILE A 18 -3.67 10.07 -17.76
C ILE A 18 -5.12 10.26 -18.20
N ARG A 19 -5.39 11.00 -19.30
CA ARG A 19 -6.76 11.17 -19.83
C ARG A 19 -7.32 9.88 -20.43
N GLU A 20 -6.47 9.03 -21.00
CA GLU A 20 -6.83 7.69 -21.46
C GLU A 20 -7.02 6.73 -20.28
N ALA A 21 -6.16 6.76 -19.26
CA ALA A 21 -6.34 5.99 -18.03
C ALA A 21 -7.61 6.37 -17.23
N VAL A 22 -8.06 7.63 -17.31
CA VAL A 22 -9.34 8.08 -16.75
C VAL A 22 -10.55 7.64 -17.59
N ARG A 23 -10.38 7.45 -18.91
CA ARG A 23 -11.41 6.90 -19.81
C ARG A 23 -11.52 5.38 -19.75
N GLU A 24 -10.43 4.68 -19.43
CA GLU A 24 -10.34 3.22 -19.36
C GLU A 24 -10.58 2.65 -17.96
N TRP A 25 -11.16 3.41 -17.02
CA TRP A 25 -11.72 2.80 -15.81
C TRP A 25 -13.02 2.06 -16.17
N PRO A 26 -13.01 0.73 -16.37
CA PRO A 26 -14.12 0.08 -17.02
C PRO A 26 -15.17 -0.26 -15.96
N LEU A 27 -16.27 0.49 -15.98
CA LEU A 27 -17.59 -0.11 -15.78
C LEU A 27 -17.86 -1.01 -16.99
N GLY A 28 -17.28 -2.22 -16.97
CA GLY A 28 -17.79 -3.38 -17.71
C GLY A 28 -17.35 -3.56 -19.18
N HIS A 29 -16.96 -4.82 -19.45
CA HIS A 29 -17.09 -5.61 -20.69
C HIS A 29 -16.06 -5.43 -21.82
N ALA A 30 -14.99 -6.25 -21.77
CA ALA A 30 -14.46 -6.97 -22.94
C ALA A 30 -13.55 -8.14 -22.48
N GLY A 31 -14.00 -9.38 -22.71
CA GLY A 31 -13.29 -10.62 -22.34
C GLY A 31 -13.44 -10.97 -20.85
N ALA A 32 -14.37 -11.85 -20.51
CA ALA A 32 -14.67 -12.22 -19.11
C ALA A 32 -13.52 -13.03 -18.48
N ALA A 33 -12.43 -12.35 -18.11
CA ALA A 33 -11.54 -12.84 -17.08
C ALA A 33 -12.41 -13.06 -15.83
N ARG A 34 -12.62 -14.34 -15.48
CA ARG A 34 -13.45 -14.72 -14.33
C ARG A 34 -12.79 -14.14 -13.08
N ALA A 35 -13.41 -13.13 -12.49
CA ALA A 35 -12.95 -12.61 -11.22
C ALA A 35 -13.15 -13.71 -10.15
N THR A 36 -12.09 -14.02 -9.43
CA THR A 36 -12.10 -14.97 -8.31
C THR A 36 -11.93 -14.21 -7.01
N ARG A 37 -12.17 -14.86 -5.87
CA ARG A 37 -11.82 -14.25 -4.58
C ARG A 37 -10.32 -14.05 -4.51
N LEU A 38 -9.89 -12.88 -4.03
CA LEU A 38 -8.47 -12.62 -3.81
C LEU A 38 -7.92 -13.50 -2.70
N PHE A 39 -8.69 -13.64 -1.61
CA PHE A 39 -8.31 -14.45 -0.45
C PHE A 39 -9.25 -15.65 -0.23
N SER A 40 -8.65 -16.81 -0.02
CA SER A 40 -9.31 -18.03 0.45
C SER A 40 -9.77 -17.91 1.91
N LEU A 41 -10.51 -18.90 2.41
CA LEU A 41 -10.83 -18.94 3.84
C LEU A 41 -9.57 -19.12 4.70
N GLU A 42 -8.66 -20.00 4.28
CA GLU A 42 -7.40 -20.27 4.96
C GLU A 42 -6.50 -19.03 5.03
N GLN A 43 -6.33 -18.32 3.90
CA GLN A 43 -5.56 -17.07 3.84
C GLN A 43 -6.15 -16.00 4.78
N ARG A 44 -7.48 -15.90 4.87
CA ARG A 44 -8.14 -14.99 5.83
C ARG A 44 -7.94 -15.42 7.28
N THR A 45 -7.78 -16.72 7.54
CA THR A 45 -7.42 -17.21 8.87
C THR A 45 -5.97 -16.87 9.21
N HIS A 46 -5.03 -17.05 8.28
CA HIS A 46 -3.62 -16.67 8.46
C HIS A 46 -3.44 -15.17 8.69
N LEU A 47 -4.29 -14.35 8.08
CA LEU A 47 -4.32 -12.92 8.33
C LEU A 47 -4.68 -12.56 9.78
N LYS A 48 -5.37 -13.42 10.54
CA LYS A 48 -5.75 -13.10 11.93
C LYS A 48 -4.54 -13.19 12.84
N GLY A 49 -4.28 -12.12 13.58
CA GLY A 49 -3.31 -12.06 14.66
C GLY A 49 -3.98 -12.01 16.04
N GLU A 50 -3.15 -12.20 17.05
CA GLU A 50 -3.54 -12.24 18.46
C GLU A 50 -3.09 -10.98 19.24
N HIS A 51 -2.41 -10.03 18.60
CA HIS A 51 -2.04 -8.77 19.24
C HIS A 51 -3.17 -7.77 19.30
N ALA A 52 -3.13 -6.90 20.31
CA ALA A 52 -3.99 -5.74 20.38
C ALA A 52 -3.62 -4.67 19.34
N ARG A 53 -4.64 -3.91 18.93
CA ARG A 53 -4.47 -2.63 18.21
C ARG A 53 -3.69 -1.64 19.09
N ARG A 54 -2.88 -0.78 18.48
CA ARG A 54 -2.17 0.31 19.16
C ARG A 54 -2.48 1.65 18.49
N LEU A 55 -2.56 2.71 19.30
CA LEU A 55 -2.83 4.08 18.86
C LEU A 55 -1.56 4.96 18.86
N ALA A 56 -0.43 4.39 19.25
CA ALA A 56 0.85 5.07 19.42
C ALA A 56 2.00 4.05 19.26
N PRO A 57 3.20 4.51 18.85
CA PRO A 57 4.37 3.65 18.78
C PRO A 57 4.83 3.20 20.17
N VAL A 58 5.56 2.10 20.18
CA VAL A 58 6.31 1.60 21.33
C VAL A 58 7.78 1.92 21.09
N ALA A 59 8.43 2.53 22.07
CA ALA A 59 9.84 2.91 21.96
C ALA A 59 10.72 1.70 21.58
N GLY A 60 11.60 1.91 20.61
CA GLY A 60 12.53 0.88 20.12
C GLY A 60 11.95 -0.07 19.08
N MET A 61 10.64 0.01 18.77
CA MET A 61 10.04 -0.77 17.68
C MET A 61 10.17 -0.04 16.34
N ALA A 62 10.17 -0.82 15.26
CA ALA A 62 10.18 -0.30 13.89
C ALA A 62 8.80 -0.42 13.26
N TYR A 63 8.40 0.60 12.50
CA TYR A 63 7.10 0.65 11.83
C TYR A 63 7.21 0.87 10.33
N ALA A 64 6.32 0.22 9.58
CA ALA A 64 6.05 0.47 8.17
C ALA A 64 4.64 1.03 8.02
N ALA A 65 4.45 1.94 7.06
CA ALA A 65 3.14 2.52 6.76
C ALA A 65 2.77 2.33 5.28
N GLY A 66 1.55 1.88 5.03
CA GLY A 66 0.93 1.90 3.70
C GLY A 66 -0.20 2.90 3.67
N ILE A 67 -0.17 3.83 2.72
CA ILE A 67 -1.14 4.94 2.63
C ILE A 67 -1.78 4.95 1.25
N ALA A 68 -3.07 4.64 1.19
CA ALA A 68 -3.87 4.75 -0.04
C ALA A 68 -4.57 6.11 -0.06
N LEU A 69 -4.28 6.91 -1.09
CA LEU A 69 -4.86 8.24 -1.28
C LEU A 69 -5.87 8.23 -2.44
N THR A 70 -7.06 8.75 -2.17
CA THR A 70 -8.16 8.86 -3.13
C THR A 70 -8.81 10.25 -3.06
N GLY A 71 -9.76 10.52 -3.96
CA GLY A 71 -10.53 11.75 -3.99
C GLY A 71 -10.07 12.71 -5.09
N THR A 72 -10.15 14.00 -4.81
CA THR A 72 -9.83 15.07 -5.76
C THR A 72 -8.80 16.04 -5.15
N PRO A 73 -8.17 16.91 -5.96
CA PRO A 73 -7.21 17.88 -5.43
C PRO A 73 -7.78 18.83 -4.36
N SER A 74 -9.10 19.02 -4.32
CA SER A 74 -9.81 19.81 -3.31
C SER A 74 -10.28 19.00 -2.10
N HIS A 75 -10.36 17.67 -2.21
CA HIS A 75 -10.81 16.79 -1.14
C HIS A 75 -10.08 15.45 -1.19
N VAL A 76 -9.06 15.31 -0.34
CA VAL A 76 -8.21 14.11 -0.28
C VAL A 76 -8.71 13.19 0.81
N SER A 77 -8.92 11.91 0.50
CA SER A 77 -9.16 10.87 1.51
C SER A 77 -7.95 9.95 1.61
N ALA A 78 -7.53 9.66 2.83
CA ALA A 78 -6.38 8.83 3.14
C ALA A 78 -6.82 7.64 3.99
N THR A 79 -6.49 6.43 3.55
CA THR A 79 -6.55 5.22 4.38
C THR A 79 -5.14 4.77 4.70
N VAL A 80 -4.85 4.62 5.98
CA VAL A 80 -3.51 4.35 6.50
C VAL A 80 -3.51 3.03 7.25
N THR A 81 -2.59 2.15 6.87
CA THR A 81 -2.28 0.91 7.57
C THR A 81 -0.89 1.03 8.18
N ILE A 82 -0.77 0.87 9.50
CA ILE A 82 0.52 0.84 10.21
C ILE A 82 0.84 -0.58 10.64
N ALA A 83 2.04 -1.04 10.29
CA ALA A 83 2.58 -2.33 10.67
C ALA A 83 3.79 -2.16 11.58
N GLU A 84 3.79 -2.84 12.72
CA GLU A 84 5.02 -3.15 13.45
C GLU A 84 5.81 -4.20 12.66
N ILE A 85 7.11 -3.99 12.57
CA ILE A 85 8.03 -4.85 11.84
C ILE A 85 8.73 -5.76 12.82
N ASP A 86 8.48 -7.05 12.68
CA ASP A 86 9.26 -8.07 13.36
C ASP A 86 10.47 -8.47 12.50
N ALA A 87 11.59 -7.79 12.74
CA ALA A 87 12.86 -8.01 12.06
C ALA A 87 13.68 -9.19 12.62
N ARG A 88 13.12 -10.01 13.53
CA ARG A 88 13.81 -11.18 14.10
C ARG A 88 14.02 -12.30 13.08
N HIS A 89 13.42 -12.19 11.91
CA HIS A 89 13.49 -13.17 10.82
C HIS A 89 14.07 -12.53 9.54
N ALA A 90 14.78 -13.33 8.74
CA ALA A 90 15.36 -12.92 7.46
C ALA A 90 14.33 -12.43 6.42
N SER A 91 13.04 -12.64 6.69
CA SER A 91 11.92 -11.99 6.01
C SER A 91 11.01 -11.43 7.11
N PRO A 92 10.79 -10.11 7.19
CA PRO A 92 10.15 -9.51 8.33
C PRO A 92 8.68 -9.93 8.33
N ALA A 93 8.19 -10.29 9.51
CA ALA A 93 6.76 -10.43 9.71
C ALA A 93 6.17 -9.06 10.04
N LEU A 94 5.01 -8.76 9.49
CA LEU A 94 4.29 -7.52 9.69
C LEU A 94 3.10 -7.76 10.59
N ARG A 95 3.10 -7.10 11.75
CA ARG A 95 1.96 -7.09 12.67
C ARG A 95 1.24 -5.78 12.42
N ILE A 96 0.11 -5.81 11.74
CA ILE A 96 -0.71 -4.60 11.55
C ILE A 96 -1.24 -4.21 12.93
N VAL A 97 -0.92 -3.00 13.37
CA VAL A 97 -1.25 -2.49 14.71
C VAL A 97 -2.28 -1.36 14.66
N GLU A 98 -2.44 -0.71 13.50
CA GLU A 98 -3.37 0.42 13.35
C GLU A 98 -3.94 0.51 11.93
N HIS A 99 -5.19 0.92 11.88
CA HIS A 99 -5.92 1.36 10.70
C HIS A 99 -6.55 2.73 10.99
N THR A 100 -6.23 3.73 10.19
CA THR A 100 -6.80 5.07 10.30
C THR A 100 -7.32 5.56 8.97
N GLU A 101 -8.40 6.32 9.01
CA GLU A 101 -8.97 6.98 7.85
C GLU A 101 -9.16 8.47 8.17
N ALA A 102 -8.83 9.33 7.22
CA ALA A 102 -8.98 10.76 7.36
C ALA A 102 -9.29 11.41 6.01
N SER A 103 -10.05 12.50 6.05
CA SER A 103 -10.35 13.33 4.88
C SER A 103 -9.85 14.76 5.11
N PHE A 104 -9.31 15.36 4.06
CA PHE A 104 -8.61 16.64 4.12
C PHE A 104 -9.13 17.59 3.04
N ALA A 105 -9.27 18.86 3.40
CA ALA A 105 -9.56 19.93 2.45
C ALA A 105 -8.27 20.33 1.71
N GLY A 106 -7.98 19.63 0.62
CA GLY A 106 -6.90 19.95 -0.31
C GLY A 106 -5.59 19.21 -0.09
N VAL A 107 -4.82 19.10 -1.18
CA VAL A 107 -3.55 18.36 -1.26
C VAL A 107 -2.51 18.84 -0.25
N ALA A 108 -2.26 20.14 -0.16
CA ALA A 108 -1.21 20.68 0.71
C ALA A 108 -1.47 20.37 2.19
N PHE A 109 -2.73 20.44 2.63
CA PHE A 109 -3.09 20.08 4.00
C PHE A 109 -2.93 18.57 4.23
N ALA A 110 -3.38 17.75 3.27
CA ALA A 110 -3.21 16.30 3.33
C ALA A 110 -1.72 15.90 3.46
N GLU A 111 -0.84 16.49 2.65
CA GLU A 111 0.61 16.24 2.70
C GLU A 111 1.19 16.49 4.09
N GLN A 112 0.84 17.63 4.72
CA GLN A 112 1.31 17.99 6.06
C GLN A 112 0.77 17.05 7.14
N GLN A 113 -0.53 16.70 7.07
CA GLN A 113 -1.14 15.81 8.06
C GLN A 113 -0.59 14.38 7.97
N ILE A 114 -0.31 13.91 6.75
CA ILE A 114 0.32 12.60 6.53
C ILE A 114 1.76 12.62 7.02
N ALA A 115 2.54 13.67 6.71
CA ALA A 115 3.90 13.81 7.22
C ALA A 115 3.92 13.77 8.75
N TRP A 116 3.04 14.52 9.42
CA TRP A 116 2.91 14.52 10.88
C TRP A 116 2.52 13.14 11.44
N LEU A 117 1.55 12.46 10.81
CA LEU A 117 1.14 11.11 11.22
C LEU A 117 2.32 10.15 11.14
N LEU A 118 3.06 10.20 10.04
CA LEU A 118 4.25 9.40 9.85
C LEU A 118 5.25 9.73 10.97
N GLU A 119 5.58 11.00 11.22
CA GLU A 119 6.50 11.43 12.30
C GLU A 119 6.13 10.88 13.67
N ARG A 120 4.84 10.93 14.02
CA ARG A 120 4.33 10.39 15.28
C ARG A 120 4.60 8.90 15.48
N TRP A 121 4.70 8.10 14.42
CA TRP A 121 4.86 6.66 14.52
C TRP A 121 6.33 6.20 14.51
N GLU A 122 7.31 7.11 14.47
CA GLU A 122 8.75 6.78 14.42
C GLU A 122 9.09 5.72 13.33
N ARG A 123 8.32 5.74 12.24
CA ARG A 123 8.40 4.82 11.10
C ARG A 123 9.78 4.79 10.44
N ARG A 124 10.14 3.63 9.89
CA ARG A 124 11.35 3.48 9.08
C ARG A 124 11.07 3.54 7.58
N ALA A 125 9.89 3.11 7.15
CA ALA A 125 9.47 3.20 5.76
C ALA A 125 7.98 3.50 5.65
N ALA A 126 7.62 4.22 4.60
CA ALA A 126 6.25 4.43 4.19
C ALA A 126 6.14 4.34 2.67
N VAL A 127 5.07 3.72 2.19
CA VAL A 127 4.71 3.75 0.77
C VAL A 127 3.34 4.39 0.64
N VAL A 128 3.24 5.36 -0.26
CA VAL A 128 2.04 6.13 -0.55
C VAL A 128 1.61 5.90 -1.98
N GLY A 129 0.45 5.28 -2.14
CA GLY A 129 -0.20 5.07 -3.42
C GLY A 129 -1.22 6.16 -3.71
N ILE A 130 -1.06 6.85 -4.83
CA ILE A 130 -1.96 7.92 -5.29
C ILE A 130 -2.93 7.37 -6.34
N ALA A 131 -4.23 7.40 -6.06
CA ALA A 131 -5.25 7.05 -7.05
C ALA A 131 -5.30 8.06 -8.21
N PRO A 132 -5.76 7.63 -9.40
CA PRO A 132 -5.97 8.52 -10.53
C PRO A 132 -6.82 9.75 -10.18
N GLY A 133 -6.47 10.91 -10.73
CA GLY A 133 -7.24 12.16 -10.58
C GLY A 133 -6.82 13.07 -9.42
N LEU A 134 -6.06 12.57 -8.44
CA LEU A 134 -5.57 13.39 -7.31
C LEU A 134 -4.40 14.32 -7.69
N GLY A 135 -3.65 13.94 -8.73
CA GLY A 135 -2.42 14.62 -9.13
C GLY A 135 -1.22 14.24 -8.25
N PRO A 136 -0.02 14.77 -8.55
CA PRO A 136 1.18 14.46 -7.78
C PRO A 136 1.10 15.01 -6.37
N MET A 137 1.65 14.27 -5.40
CA MET A 137 1.78 14.71 -4.01
C MET A 137 3.23 14.59 -3.54
N ARG A 138 3.62 15.46 -2.60
CA ARG A 138 4.95 15.58 -2.03
C ARG A 138 4.88 15.45 -0.52
N ILE A 139 4.91 14.21 -0.05
CA ILE A 139 4.93 13.92 1.38
C ILE A 139 6.40 13.87 1.83
N GLN A 140 6.79 14.84 2.64
CA GLN A 140 8.12 14.90 3.25
C GLN A 140 7.98 14.71 4.75
N ALA A 141 8.59 13.67 5.27
CA ALA A 141 8.43 13.29 6.66
C ALA A 141 9.81 12.95 7.22
N ARG A 142 10.19 13.56 8.36
CA ARG A 142 11.56 13.47 8.86
C ARG A 142 11.95 12.03 9.21
N ASP A 143 13.18 11.63 8.87
CA ASP A 143 13.79 10.34 9.25
C ASP A 143 13.04 9.10 8.74
N ALA A 144 12.25 9.24 7.68
CA ALA A 144 11.57 8.13 7.03
C ALA A 144 11.81 8.10 5.52
N ASN A 145 12.05 6.90 5.01
CA ASN A 145 11.99 6.63 3.58
C ASN A 145 10.52 6.61 3.17
N VAL A 146 10.08 7.64 2.44
CA VAL A 146 8.70 7.76 1.96
C VAL A 146 8.70 7.65 0.44
N ASP A 147 8.24 6.51 -0.06
CA ASP A 147 8.05 6.31 -1.50
C ASP A 147 6.63 6.71 -1.88
N VAL A 148 6.51 7.69 -2.78
CA VAL A 148 5.22 8.21 -3.24
C VAL A 148 5.09 7.97 -4.74
N TYR A 149 4.04 7.25 -5.16
CA TYR A 149 3.84 6.94 -6.57
C TYR A 149 2.36 6.82 -6.97
N PRO A 150 2.02 7.04 -8.25
CA PRO A 150 0.67 6.77 -8.75
C PRO A 150 0.36 5.26 -8.81
N LEU A 151 -0.85 4.87 -8.41
CA LEU A 151 -1.34 3.50 -8.48
C LEU A 151 -1.75 3.15 -9.92
N THR A 152 -0.77 2.74 -10.72
CA THR A 152 -0.99 2.22 -12.06
C THR A 152 -1.47 0.76 -12.01
N PRO A 153 -2.10 0.23 -13.07
CA PRO A 153 -2.48 -1.19 -13.14
C PRO A 153 -1.30 -2.14 -12.92
N HIS A 154 -0.12 -1.82 -13.44
CA HIS A 154 1.10 -2.60 -13.21
C HIS A 154 1.48 -2.64 -11.73
N ARG A 155 1.50 -1.48 -11.06
CA ARG A 155 1.82 -1.41 -9.62
C ARG A 155 0.82 -2.18 -8.77
N ARG A 156 -0.47 -2.10 -9.11
CA ARG A 156 -1.51 -2.92 -8.45
C ARG A 156 -1.26 -4.41 -8.66
N GLY A 157 -0.79 -4.79 -9.85
CA GLY A 157 -0.17 -6.07 -10.19
C GLY A 157 0.81 -6.59 -9.15
N ASP A 158 1.91 -5.83 -9.00
CA ASP A 158 3.02 -6.17 -8.11
C ASP A 158 2.57 -6.24 -6.65
N LEU A 159 1.71 -5.29 -6.24
CA LEU A 159 1.13 -5.23 -4.91
C LEU A 159 0.25 -6.46 -4.60
N ALA A 160 -0.57 -6.91 -5.55
CA ALA A 160 -1.41 -8.09 -5.39
C ALA A 160 -0.55 -9.35 -5.14
N ASP A 161 0.48 -9.52 -5.95
CA ASP A 161 1.40 -10.65 -5.91
C ASP A 161 2.23 -10.65 -4.61
N ALA A 162 2.78 -9.49 -4.23
CA ALA A 162 3.49 -9.31 -2.95
C ALA A 162 2.59 -9.61 -1.75
N MET A 163 1.33 -9.16 -1.78
CA MET A 163 0.36 -9.39 -0.72
C MET A 163 -0.01 -10.87 -0.60
N LEU A 164 -0.30 -11.56 -1.70
CA LEU A 164 -0.58 -13.01 -1.67
C LEU A 164 0.61 -13.81 -1.14
N ARG A 165 1.84 -13.48 -1.56
CA ARG A 165 3.06 -14.11 -1.01
C ARG A 165 3.22 -13.89 0.49
N ALA A 166 2.97 -12.67 0.97
CA ALA A 166 3.08 -12.36 2.39
C ALA A 166 2.04 -13.13 3.22
N VAL A 167 0.79 -13.17 2.76
CA VAL A 167 -0.31 -13.87 3.42
C VAL A 167 -0.09 -15.38 3.42
N ASN A 168 0.28 -15.96 2.28
CA ASN A 168 0.54 -17.41 2.17
C ASN A 168 1.69 -17.86 3.07
N ALA A 169 2.68 -17.00 3.28
CA ALA A 169 3.81 -17.28 4.16
C ALA A 169 3.52 -17.01 5.65
N GLY A 170 2.29 -16.59 6.01
CA GLY A 170 1.95 -16.21 7.39
C GLY A 170 2.73 -14.98 7.90
N ARG A 171 3.29 -14.17 6.98
CA ARG A 171 4.16 -13.03 7.32
C ARG A 171 3.39 -11.74 7.59
N VAL A 172 2.07 -11.76 7.52
CA VAL A 172 1.26 -10.58 7.83
C VAL A 172 0.07 -11.00 8.67
N GLN A 173 -0.12 -10.30 9.78
CA GLN A 173 -1.20 -10.54 10.73
C GLN A 173 -1.85 -9.23 11.15
N ILE A 174 -3.17 -9.18 11.16
CA ILE A 174 -3.95 -8.07 11.71
C ILE A 174 -4.20 -8.27 13.20
N TYR A 175 -4.20 -7.18 13.96
CA TYR A 175 -4.59 -7.18 15.36
C TYR A 175 -5.96 -7.85 15.59
N THR A 176 -6.18 -8.34 16.82
CA THR A 176 -7.43 -8.98 17.25
C THR A 176 -8.61 -8.08 16.93
N THR A 177 -9.68 -8.64 16.40
CA THR A 177 -10.89 -7.90 16.01
C THR A 177 -11.59 -7.28 17.20
N ASN A 178 -11.06 -6.18 17.72
CA ASN A 178 -11.63 -5.40 18.81
C ASN A 178 -12.67 -4.44 18.24
N ALA A 179 -13.63 -4.96 17.44
CA ALA A 179 -14.82 -4.30 16.92
C ALA A 179 -14.70 -2.78 16.58
N THR A 180 -13.56 -2.30 16.09
CA THR A 180 -13.47 -0.90 15.65
C THR A 180 -14.17 -0.75 14.30
N PRO A 181 -14.74 0.43 13.99
CA PRO A 181 -15.27 0.69 12.65
C PRO A 181 -14.26 0.35 11.55
N GLN A 182 -12.99 0.72 11.74
CA GLN A 182 -11.91 0.48 10.79
C GLN A 182 -11.61 -1.02 10.62
N SER A 183 -11.58 -1.79 11.72
CA SER A 183 -11.37 -3.24 11.63
C SER A 183 -12.54 -3.95 10.93
N ARG A 184 -13.78 -3.53 11.20
CA ARG A 184 -14.96 -4.07 10.50
C ARG A 184 -14.91 -3.77 9.01
N GLN A 185 -14.57 -2.53 8.64
CA GLN A 185 -14.49 -2.13 7.24
C GLN A 185 -13.35 -2.87 6.52
N PHE A 186 -12.16 -2.95 7.13
CA PHE A 186 -11.05 -3.76 6.63
C PHE A 186 -11.49 -5.20 6.33
N TRP A 187 -12.12 -5.89 7.28
CA TRP A 187 -12.54 -7.27 7.08
C TRP A 187 -13.66 -7.41 6.05
N ALA A 188 -14.57 -6.44 5.96
CA ALA A 188 -15.60 -6.40 4.93
C ALA A 188 -14.97 -6.31 3.53
N GLU A 189 -13.93 -5.49 3.36
CA GLU A 189 -13.18 -5.40 2.11
C GLU A 189 -12.41 -6.67 1.82
N ILE A 190 -11.67 -7.25 2.78
CA ILE A 190 -10.94 -8.52 2.62
C ILE A 190 -11.86 -9.66 2.17
N VAL A 191 -13.08 -9.74 2.70
CA VAL A 191 -14.07 -10.77 2.32
C VAL A 191 -14.57 -10.57 0.90
N LYS A 192 -14.72 -9.31 0.46
CA LYS A 192 -15.26 -8.94 -0.85
C LYS A 192 -14.18 -8.76 -1.93
N ALA A 193 -12.91 -8.76 -1.54
CA ALA A 193 -11.77 -8.59 -2.44
C ALA A 193 -11.76 -9.70 -3.49
N GLN A 194 -11.63 -9.28 -4.74
CA GLN A 194 -11.53 -10.14 -5.90
C GLN A 194 -10.21 -9.92 -6.61
N ALA A 195 -9.74 -10.98 -7.26
CA ALA A 195 -8.61 -10.99 -8.15
C ALA A 195 -9.10 -11.09 -9.59
N ARG A 196 -8.46 -10.37 -10.51
CA ARG A 196 -8.62 -10.53 -11.94
C ARG A 196 -7.25 -10.79 -12.55
N VAL A 197 -7.09 -11.97 -13.14
CA VAL A 197 -5.89 -12.30 -13.90
C VAL A 197 -6.13 -11.93 -15.36
N THR A 198 -5.28 -11.07 -15.92
CA THR A 198 -5.23 -10.76 -17.35
C THR A 198 -3.98 -11.41 -17.97
N LYS A 199 -3.69 -11.15 -19.25
CA LYS A 199 -2.52 -11.73 -19.94
C LYS A 199 -1.21 -11.16 -19.35
N GLY A 200 -0.77 -11.72 -18.22
CA GLY A 200 0.51 -11.43 -17.56
C GLY A 200 0.43 -10.53 -16.32
N SER A 201 -0.76 -10.16 -15.83
CA SER A 201 -0.89 -9.32 -14.63
C SER A 201 -2.06 -9.73 -13.74
N LEU A 202 -1.89 -9.57 -12.43
CA LEU A 202 -2.88 -9.84 -11.39
C LEU A 202 -3.40 -8.52 -10.81
N ASP A 203 -4.60 -8.10 -11.15
CA ASP A 203 -5.23 -6.96 -10.48
C ASP A 203 -6.12 -7.43 -9.32
N PHE A 204 -6.35 -6.56 -8.35
CA PHE A 204 -7.33 -6.77 -7.29
C PHE A 204 -8.31 -5.61 -7.20
N PHE A 205 -9.51 -5.88 -6.72
CA PHE A 205 -10.54 -4.86 -6.50
C PHE A 205 -11.59 -5.36 -5.50
N VAL A 206 -12.42 -4.47 -4.96
CA VAL A 206 -13.55 -4.83 -4.11
C VAL A 206 -14.85 -4.63 -4.91
N THR A 207 -15.75 -5.61 -4.91
CA THR A 207 -16.97 -5.57 -5.75
C THR A 207 -18.00 -4.53 -5.35
N SER A 208 -17.93 -4.01 -4.12
CA SER A 208 -18.83 -2.99 -3.60
C SER A 208 -18.14 -2.21 -2.48
N GLY A 209 -18.13 -0.88 -2.61
CA GLY A 209 -17.32 0.00 -1.76
C GLY A 209 -15.96 0.31 -2.38
N GLY A 210 -15.15 1.08 -1.66
CA GLY A 210 -13.74 1.29 -2.00
C GLY A 210 -12.89 0.07 -1.65
N ASP A 211 -11.64 0.07 -2.11
CA ASP A 211 -10.62 -0.93 -1.83
C ASP A 211 -9.45 -0.34 -1.02
N ALA A 212 -9.69 0.76 -0.32
CA ALA A 212 -8.64 1.56 0.29
C ALA A 212 -7.94 0.83 1.45
N TYR A 213 -8.64 -0.03 2.19
CA TYR A 213 -8.01 -0.87 3.23
C TYR A 213 -7.17 -1.99 2.62
N VAL A 214 -7.65 -2.64 1.55
CA VAL A 214 -6.87 -3.68 0.85
C VAL A 214 -5.64 -3.07 0.19
N THR A 215 -5.79 -1.90 -0.42
CA THR A 215 -4.70 -1.16 -1.07
C THR A 215 -3.68 -0.70 -0.05
N SER A 216 -4.10 -0.08 1.06
CA SER A 216 -3.17 0.37 2.11
C SER A 216 -2.46 -0.80 2.79
N LEU A 217 -3.10 -1.98 2.93
CA LEU A 217 -2.44 -3.19 3.38
C LEU A 217 -1.31 -3.61 2.43
N ALA A 218 -1.59 -3.66 1.12
CA ALA A 218 -0.57 -4.05 0.14
C ALA A 218 0.62 -3.07 0.13
N LEU A 219 0.35 -1.76 0.24
CA LEU A 219 1.38 -0.73 0.35
C LEU A 219 2.20 -0.88 1.64
N ALA A 220 1.58 -1.24 2.76
CA ALA A 220 2.29 -1.47 4.02
C ALA A 220 3.21 -2.71 3.93
N ILE A 221 2.79 -3.74 3.19
CA ILE A 221 3.59 -4.92 2.91
C ILE A 221 4.83 -4.55 2.08
N GLU A 222 4.66 -3.74 1.03
CA GLU A 222 5.80 -3.24 0.23
C GLU A 222 6.75 -2.39 1.07
N ALA A 223 6.22 -1.45 1.87
CA ALA A 223 7.01 -0.63 2.77
C ALA A 223 7.85 -1.48 3.74
N GLY A 224 7.27 -2.56 4.27
CA GLY A 224 7.97 -3.49 5.15
C GLY A 224 9.06 -4.30 4.45
N GLN A 225 8.88 -4.65 3.17
CA GLN A 225 9.88 -5.37 2.38
C GLN A 225 11.10 -4.50 2.05
N GLY A 226 10.91 -3.20 1.82
CA GLY A 226 12.02 -2.25 1.56
C GLY A 226 12.98 -2.08 2.75
N LEU A 227 12.61 -2.55 3.94
CA LEU A 227 13.43 -2.48 5.15
C LEU A 227 14.29 -3.73 5.39
N LEU A 228 14.19 -4.72 4.51
CA LEU A 228 15.15 -5.81 4.48
C LEU A 228 16.50 -5.30 4.01
N VAL A 229 17.44 -5.15 4.95
CA VAL A 229 18.85 -5.20 4.61
C VAL A 229 19.09 -6.60 4.07
N PRO A 230 19.57 -6.79 2.82
CA PRO A 230 20.01 -8.11 2.38
C PRO A 230 20.98 -8.62 3.43
N ALA A 231 20.79 -9.86 3.91
CA ALA A 231 21.84 -10.49 4.69
C ALA A 231 23.10 -10.41 3.83
N GLN A 232 24.03 -9.51 4.17
CA GLN A 232 25.37 -9.52 3.59
C GLN A 232 25.96 -10.83 4.07
N GLY A 233 25.79 -11.87 3.23
CA GLY A 233 26.48 -13.12 3.42
C GLY A 233 27.96 -12.79 3.46
N ARG A 234 28.55 -12.86 4.65
CA ARG A 234 30.01 -12.88 4.83
C ARG A 234 30.55 -14.20 4.26
N LEU A 235 30.43 -14.41 2.95
CA LEU A 235 31.22 -15.44 2.25
C LEU A 235 32.67 -14.97 2.10
N ASP A 236 32.88 -13.65 2.10
CA ASP A 236 34.20 -13.02 1.97
C ASP A 236 35.12 -13.31 3.17
N GLN A 237 34.56 -13.63 4.34
CA GLN A 237 35.32 -13.92 5.56
C GLN A 237 35.62 -15.41 5.78
N LEU A 238 35.04 -16.31 4.96
CA LEU A 238 35.28 -17.75 5.04
C LEU A 238 36.21 -18.27 3.92
N LEU A 239 36.56 -17.43 2.95
CA LEU A 239 37.48 -17.77 1.86
C LEU A 239 38.93 -17.29 2.10
N CYS A 240 39.23 -16.75 3.30
CA CYS A 240 40.57 -16.34 3.70
C CYS A 240 41.05 -16.96 5.03
N ALA A 241 40.43 -18.07 5.46
CA ALA A 241 40.88 -18.86 6.60
C ALA A 241 41.50 -20.18 6.15
#